data_AF-A0A7T4YIM8-F1
#
_entry.id   AF-A0A7T4YIM8-F1
#
_cell.length_a   1.000
_cell.length_b   1.000
_cell.length_c   1.000
_cell.angle_alpha   90.00
_cell.angle_beta   90.00
_cell.angle_gamma   90.00
#
_symmetry.space_group_name_H-M   'P 1'
#
loop_
_entity.id
_entity.type
_entity.pdbx_description
1 polymer ?
#
loop_
_entity_poly.entity_id
_entity_poly.type
_entity_poly.pdbx_seq_one_letter_code
_entity_poly.pdbx_strand_id
1 'polypeptide(L)'
;MSFYITAAIFPSILALIFSLFIPLDPLLYWLELRSSKVPIKFSDVRHLHFQQLDYKLITQSYIQPYQADIKVPIIALTDHHQNGGNLPRLTSALITAKNSSINLTWETARKIDLIGPEKSTHQLIQSTSPKIIECFTT
;
A
#
# COMPACT_ATOMS: atom_id res chain seq x y z
N MET A 1 -21.16 -10.92 51.63
CA MET A 1 -21.38 -9.73 50.76
C MET A 1 -20.09 -9.33 50.04
N SER A 2 -18.99 -9.09 50.76
CA SER A 2 -17.72 -8.56 50.24
C SER A 2 -17.02 -9.44 49.19
N PHE A 3 -17.07 -10.77 49.34
CA PHE A 3 -16.43 -11.71 48.41
C PHE A 3 -17.05 -11.71 47.00
N TYR A 4 -18.37 -11.58 46.90
CA TYR A 4 -19.07 -11.50 45.60
C TYR A 4 -18.75 -10.19 44.86
N ILE A 5 -18.61 -9.10 45.61
CA ILE A 5 -18.27 -7.79 45.07
C ILE A 5 -16.85 -7.81 44.50
N THR A 6 -15.88 -8.40 45.22
CA THR A 6 -14.50 -8.56 44.70
C THR A 6 -14.41 -9.50 43.51
N ALA A 7 -15.18 -10.60 43.51
CA ALA A 7 -15.20 -11.57 42.42
C ALA A 7 -15.84 -11.04 41.12
N ALA A 8 -16.75 -10.06 41.21
CA ALA A 8 -17.33 -9.38 40.05
C ALA A 8 -16.45 -8.22 39.54
N ILE A 9 -15.80 -7.48 40.45
CA ILE A 9 -14.98 -6.31 40.12
C ILE A 9 -13.66 -6.72 39.46
N PHE A 10 -13.02 -7.79 39.93
CA PHE A 10 -11.74 -8.26 39.41
C PHE A 10 -11.75 -8.59 37.89
N PRO A 11 -12.69 -9.40 37.36
CA PRO A 11 -12.75 -9.67 35.93
C PRO A 11 -13.17 -8.45 35.12
N SER A 12 -14.01 -7.55 35.67
CA SER A 12 -14.40 -6.31 35.00
C SER A 12 -13.21 -5.37 34.81
N ILE A 13 -12.37 -5.24 35.82
CA ILE A 13 -11.14 -4.43 35.76
C ILE A 13 -10.13 -5.07 34.80
N LEU A 14 -9.99 -6.39 34.83
CA LEU A 14 -9.10 -7.11 33.93
C LEU A 14 -9.53 -6.95 32.45
N ALA A 15 -10.84 -7.01 32.17
CA ALA A 15 -11.39 -6.77 30.84
C ALA A 15 -11.17 -5.33 30.36
N LEU A 16 -11.33 -4.34 31.25
CA LEU A 16 -11.07 -2.93 30.94
C LEU A 16 -9.60 -2.71 30.56
N ILE A 17 -8.68 -3.28 31.35
CA ILE A 17 -7.24 -3.22 31.08
C ILE A 17 -6.92 -3.89 29.74
N PHE A 18 -7.47 -5.08 29.48
CA PHE A 18 -7.24 -5.77 28.22
C PHE A 18 -7.76 -4.98 27.01
N SER A 19 -8.90 -4.30 27.14
CA SER A 19 -9.46 -3.45 26.08
C SER A 19 -8.57 -2.25 25.73
N LEU A 20 -7.78 -1.74 26.68
CA LEU A 20 -6.83 -0.65 26.43
C LEU A 20 -5.61 -1.10 25.60
N PHE A 21 -5.28 -2.39 25.63
CA PHE A 21 -4.16 -2.95 24.87
C PHE A 21 -4.53 -3.38 23.45
N ILE A 22 -5.82 -3.43 23.10
CA ILE A 22 -6.25 -3.75 21.74
C ILE A 22 -6.08 -2.49 20.88
N PRO A 23 -5.23 -2.51 19.82
CA PRO A 23 -5.13 -1.38 18.92
C PRO A 23 -6.46 -1.18 18.20
N LEU A 24 -7.11 -0.04 18.43
CA LEU A 24 -8.36 0.35 17.79
C LEU A 24 -8.17 0.76 16.32
N ASP A 25 -6.96 1.20 15.96
CA ASP A 25 -6.58 1.65 14.62
C ASP A 25 -6.97 0.69 13.49
N PRO A 26 -6.56 -0.60 13.48
CA PRO A 26 -6.91 -1.54 12.41
C PRO A 26 -8.42 -1.76 12.26
N LEU A 27 -9.19 -1.59 13.35
CA LEU A 27 -10.64 -1.75 13.32
C LEU A 27 -11.31 -0.56 12.62
N LEU A 28 -10.85 0.66 12.90
CA LEU A 28 -11.30 1.89 12.25
C LEU A 28 -11.03 1.84 10.73
N TYR A 29 -9.82 1.50 10.31
CA TYR A 29 -9.46 1.43 8.89
C TYR A 29 -10.20 0.31 8.14
N TRP A 30 -10.42 -0.84 8.78
CA TRP A 30 -11.22 -1.90 8.17
C TRP A 30 -12.67 -1.46 7.94
N LEU A 31 -13.24 -0.68 8.86
CA LEU A 31 -14.59 -0.13 8.72
C LEU A 31 -14.68 0.87 7.55
N GLU A 32 -13.65 1.70 7.36
CA GLU A 32 -13.55 2.64 6.23
C GLU A 32 -13.51 1.91 4.87
N LEU A 33 -12.68 0.87 4.77
CA LEU A 33 -12.59 0.01 3.59
C LEU A 33 -13.91 -0.69 3.27
N ARG A 34 -14.57 -1.21 4.31
CA ARG A 34 -15.86 -1.87 4.18
C ARG A 34 -16.98 -0.91 3.77
N SER A 35 -16.94 0.32 4.28
CA SER A 35 -17.87 1.40 3.90
C SER A 35 -17.72 1.77 2.42
N SER A 36 -16.50 1.68 1.90
CA SER A 36 -16.18 1.87 0.47
C SER A 36 -16.61 0.69 -0.43
N LYS A 37 -17.35 -0.29 0.11
CA LYS A 37 -17.81 -1.51 -0.58
C LYS A 37 -16.67 -2.35 -1.17
N VAL A 38 -15.47 -2.25 -0.60
CA VAL A 38 -14.34 -3.05 -1.04
C VAL A 38 -14.22 -4.31 -0.17
N PRO A 39 -14.24 -5.53 -0.76
CA PRO A 39 -14.23 -6.76 0.01
C PRO A 39 -12.82 -7.04 0.56
N ILE A 40 -12.55 -6.57 1.77
CA ILE A 40 -11.32 -6.88 2.52
C ILE A 40 -11.64 -7.71 3.76
N LYS A 41 -10.84 -8.75 3.97
CA LYS A 41 -10.88 -9.56 5.18
C LYS A 41 -10.17 -8.81 6.31
N PHE A 42 -10.70 -8.94 7.52
CA PHE A 42 -10.05 -8.40 8.71
C PHE A 42 -8.66 -9.01 8.95
N SER A 43 -8.40 -10.23 8.46
CA SER A 43 -7.07 -10.85 8.47
C SER A 43 -6.03 -10.03 7.73
N ASP A 44 -6.40 -9.46 6.58
CA ASP A 44 -5.47 -8.78 5.69
C ASP A 44 -5.08 -7.43 6.30
N VAL A 45 -6.04 -6.70 6.88
CA VAL A 45 -5.77 -5.46 7.63
C VAL A 45 -4.88 -5.71 8.84
N ARG A 46 -5.08 -6.84 9.54
CA ARG A 46 -4.19 -7.24 10.63
C ARG A 46 -2.77 -7.52 10.14
N HIS A 47 -2.61 -8.10 8.95
CA HIS A 47 -1.30 -8.35 8.37
C HIS A 47 -0.59 -7.04 8.03
N LEU A 48 -1.31 -6.06 7.46
CA LEU A 48 -0.81 -4.70 7.26
C LEU A 48 -0.39 -4.06 8.57
N HIS A 49 -1.09 -4.38 9.66
CA HIS A 49 -0.80 -3.78 10.96
C HIS A 49 0.59 -4.12 11.49
N PHE A 50 1.02 -5.36 11.29
CA PHE A 50 2.36 -5.79 11.69
C PHE A 50 3.49 -5.16 10.87
N GLN A 51 3.18 -4.63 9.69
CA GLN A 51 4.19 -4.04 8.80
C GLN A 51 4.44 -2.54 9.07
N GLN A 52 3.74 -1.94 10.04
CA GLN A 52 3.92 -0.54 10.46
C GLN A 52 3.87 0.47 9.31
N LEU A 53 3.03 0.21 8.32
CA LEU A 53 2.87 1.08 7.16
C LEU A 53 1.82 2.16 7.40
N ASP A 54 1.88 3.22 6.58
CA ASP A 54 0.84 4.25 6.58
C ASP A 54 -0.47 3.67 6.02
N TYR A 55 -1.38 3.28 6.92
CA TYR A 55 -2.68 2.71 6.58
C TYR A 55 -3.51 3.64 5.71
N LYS A 56 -3.42 4.96 5.95
CA LYS A 56 -4.22 5.94 5.22
C LYS A 56 -3.81 5.95 3.77
N LEU A 57 -2.51 5.99 3.51
CA LEU A 57 -1.96 5.95 2.16
C LEU A 57 -2.34 4.65 1.44
N ILE A 58 -2.15 3.50 2.07
CA ILE A 58 -2.48 2.19 1.47
C ILE A 58 -3.97 2.06 1.18
N THR A 59 -4.82 2.45 2.14
CA THR A 59 -6.28 2.36 2.02
C THR A 59 -6.79 3.23 0.88
N GLN A 60 -6.34 4.48 0.79
CA GLN A 60 -6.72 5.39 -0.31
C GLN A 60 -6.25 4.86 -1.66
N SER A 61 -5.00 4.41 -1.75
CA SER A 61 -4.44 3.82 -2.97
C SER A 61 -5.07 2.47 -3.34
N TYR A 62 -5.77 1.80 -2.43
CA TYR A 62 -6.53 0.59 -2.72
C TYR A 62 -7.96 0.89 -3.19
N ILE A 63 -8.64 1.86 -2.56
CA ILE A 63 -10.02 2.24 -2.89
C ILE A 63 -10.11 2.85 -4.29
N GLN A 64 -9.21 3.76 -4.65
CA GLN A 64 -9.21 4.47 -5.94
C GLN A 64 -9.21 3.54 -7.17
N PRO A 65 -8.25 2.61 -7.36
CA PRO A 65 -8.26 1.70 -8.49
C PRO A 65 -9.44 0.73 -8.43
N TYR A 66 -9.88 0.31 -7.23
CA TYR A 66 -11.04 -0.56 -7.10
C TYR A 66 -12.33 0.11 -7.61
N GLN A 67 -12.53 1.39 -7.31
CA GLN A 67 -13.64 2.19 -7.86
C GLN A 67 -13.57 2.36 -9.38
N ALA A 68 -12.36 2.33 -9.95
CA ALA A 68 -12.13 2.33 -11.39
C ALA A 68 -12.20 0.91 -12.00
N ASP A 69 -12.74 -0.10 -11.32
CA ASP A 69 -12.81 -1.50 -11.76
C ASP A 69 -11.42 -2.12 -12.05
N ILE A 70 -10.37 -1.68 -11.34
CA ILE A 70 -9.02 -2.23 -11.41
C ILE A 70 -8.77 -3.01 -10.11
N LYS A 71 -8.79 -4.34 -10.23
CA LYS A 71 -8.61 -5.25 -9.09
C LYS A 71 -7.13 -5.52 -8.86
N VAL A 72 -6.57 -4.92 -7.81
CA VAL A 72 -5.19 -5.16 -7.35
C VAL A 72 -5.26 -5.71 -5.94
N PRO A 73 -4.53 -6.80 -5.60
CA PRO A 73 -4.50 -7.28 -4.23
C PRO A 73 -3.76 -6.29 -3.33
N ILE A 74 -4.30 -6.04 -2.13
CA ILE A 74 -3.71 -5.10 -1.16
C ILE A 74 -2.29 -5.50 -0.75
N ILE A 75 -2.00 -6.80 -0.76
CA ILE A 75 -0.67 -7.36 -0.48
C ILE A 75 0.35 -6.89 -1.55
N ALA A 76 -0.04 -6.82 -2.82
CA ALA A 76 0.86 -6.35 -3.88
C ALA A 76 1.10 -4.83 -3.82
N LEU A 77 0.07 -4.04 -3.48
CA LEU A 77 0.23 -2.60 -3.21
C LEU A 77 1.20 -2.38 -2.04
N THR A 78 1.05 -3.18 -1.01
CA THR A 78 1.87 -3.11 0.20
C THR A 78 3.32 -3.48 -0.08
N ASP A 79 3.55 -4.59 -0.77
CA ASP A 79 4.87 -5.00 -1.23
C ASP A 79 5.50 -3.92 -2.14
N HIS A 80 4.73 -3.32 -3.04
CA HIS A 80 5.23 -2.20 -3.86
C HIS A 80 5.67 -0.99 -3.01
N HIS A 81 4.90 -0.62 -2.00
CA HIS A 81 5.25 0.47 -1.07
C HIS A 81 6.51 0.15 -0.25
N GLN A 82 6.65 -1.09 0.22
CA GLN A 82 7.85 -1.54 0.95
C GLN A 82 9.11 -1.52 0.08
N ASN A 83 8.97 -1.75 -1.23
CA ASN A 83 10.05 -1.64 -2.20
C ASN A 83 10.38 -0.19 -2.61
N GLY A 84 9.81 0.81 -1.92
CA GLY A 84 10.04 2.24 -2.18
C GLY A 84 9.23 2.81 -3.34
N GLY A 85 8.18 2.12 -3.77
CA GLY A 85 7.27 2.57 -4.81
C GLY A 85 6.27 3.62 -4.33
N ASN A 86 5.80 4.48 -5.24
CA ASN A 86 4.84 5.54 -4.94
C ASN A 86 3.42 5.10 -5.31
N LEU A 87 2.61 4.71 -4.30
CA LEU A 87 1.25 4.21 -4.54
C LEU A 87 0.32 5.24 -5.19
N PRO A 88 0.22 6.51 -4.73
CA PRO A 88 -0.63 7.51 -5.37
C PRO A 88 -0.31 7.74 -6.86
N ARG A 89 0.98 7.73 -7.22
CA ARG A 89 1.42 7.86 -8.61
C ARG A 89 1.06 6.63 -9.44
N LEU A 90 1.31 5.44 -8.89
CA LEU A 90 1.00 4.18 -9.57
C LEU A 90 -0.49 4.02 -9.84
N THR A 91 -1.34 4.29 -8.84
CA THR A 91 -2.80 4.15 -8.95
C THR A 91 -3.39 5.16 -9.90
N SER A 92 -2.96 6.42 -9.84
CA SER A 92 -3.41 7.46 -10.78
C SER A 92 -3.00 7.16 -12.22
N ALA A 93 -1.80 6.62 -12.45
CA ALA A 93 -1.36 6.16 -13.77
C ALA A 93 -2.23 5.01 -14.30
N LEU A 94 -2.55 4.03 -13.46
CA LEU A 94 -3.43 2.91 -13.82
C LEU A 94 -4.85 3.37 -14.18
N ILE A 95 -5.42 4.28 -13.40
CA ILE A 95 -6.75 4.86 -13.67
C ILE A 95 -6.71 5.64 -14.99
N THR A 96 -5.68 6.45 -15.21
CA THR A 96 -5.51 7.23 -16.45
C THR A 96 -5.36 6.33 -17.66
N ALA A 97 -4.54 5.28 -17.57
CA ALA A 97 -4.36 4.32 -18.64
C ALA A 97 -5.68 3.61 -18.99
N LYS A 98 -6.46 3.21 -17.98
CA LYS A 98 -7.77 2.61 -18.18
C LYS A 98 -8.74 3.56 -18.86
N ASN A 99 -8.80 4.82 -18.41
CA ASN A 99 -9.66 5.85 -19.02
C ASN A 99 -9.27 6.14 -20.48
N SER A 100 -7.98 6.07 -20.80
CA SER A 100 -7.44 6.25 -22.16
C SER A 100 -7.45 4.97 -23.01
N SER A 101 -8.10 3.88 -22.56
CA SER A 101 -8.10 2.58 -23.24
C SER A 101 -6.71 2.00 -23.55
N ILE A 102 -5.70 2.38 -22.75
CA ILE A 102 -4.35 1.84 -22.83
C ILE A 102 -4.29 0.59 -21.94
N ASN A 103 -3.87 -0.53 -22.51
CA ASN A 103 -3.68 -1.76 -21.75
C ASN A 103 -2.39 -1.66 -20.91
N LEU A 104 -2.52 -1.10 -19.70
CA LEU A 104 -1.45 -1.04 -18.71
C LEU A 104 -1.73 -2.04 -17.59
N THR A 105 -0.89 -3.08 -17.51
CA THR A 105 -1.00 -4.06 -16.43
C THR A 105 -0.35 -3.53 -15.14
N TRP A 106 -0.84 -4.02 -14.00
CA TRP A 106 -0.26 -3.73 -12.67
C TRP A 106 1.26 -3.97 -12.63
N GLU A 107 1.72 -5.11 -13.17
CA GLU A 107 3.13 -5.49 -13.18
C GLU A 107 3.99 -4.54 -14.03
N THR A 108 3.48 -4.14 -15.20
CA THR A 108 4.17 -3.16 -16.05
C THR A 108 4.25 -1.80 -15.37
N ALA A 109 3.15 -1.35 -14.77
CA ALA A 109 3.10 -0.07 -14.07
C ALA A 109 4.03 -0.06 -12.85
N ARG A 110 4.05 -1.14 -12.07
CA ARG A 110 4.97 -1.36 -10.94
C ARG A 110 6.44 -1.25 -11.38
N LYS A 111 6.82 -1.93 -12.46
CA LYS A 111 8.19 -1.88 -12.99
C LYS A 111 8.57 -0.46 -13.39
N ILE A 112 7.71 0.24 -14.12
CA ILE A 112 7.95 1.63 -14.54
C ILE A 112 8.12 2.55 -13.33
N ASP A 113 7.30 2.39 -12.29
CA ASP A 113 7.37 3.20 -11.07
C ASP A 113 8.67 2.95 -10.28
N LEU A 114 9.07 1.69 -10.10
CA LEU A 114 10.32 1.32 -9.41
C LEU A 114 11.59 1.76 -10.16
N ILE A 115 11.49 1.92 -11.48
CA ILE A 115 12.54 2.42 -12.38
C ILE A 115 12.57 3.95 -12.41
N GLY A 116 11.59 4.62 -11.77
CA GLY A 116 11.27 6.04 -11.90
C GLY A 116 12.42 7.04 -12.03
N PRO A 117 12.13 8.27 -12.50
CA PRO A 117 13.09 9.21 -13.09
C PRO A 117 14.32 9.59 -12.25
N GLU A 118 14.34 9.33 -10.95
CA GLU A 118 15.51 9.54 -10.08
C GLU A 118 16.61 8.48 -10.29
N LYS A 119 16.24 7.23 -10.60
CA LYS A 119 17.22 6.18 -10.95
C LYS A 119 17.77 6.35 -12.36
N SER A 120 17.10 7.13 -13.21
CA SER A 120 17.62 7.50 -14.53
C SER A 120 18.86 8.39 -14.42
N THR A 121 19.01 9.18 -13.36
CA THR A 121 20.13 10.12 -13.22
C THR A 121 21.41 9.41 -12.75
N HIS A 122 21.33 8.45 -11.82
CA HIS A 122 22.53 7.77 -11.32
C HIS A 122 23.15 6.76 -12.30
N GLN A 123 22.40 6.21 -13.25
CA GLN A 123 22.94 5.31 -14.28
C GLN A 123 23.35 6.01 -15.58
N LEU A 124 22.81 7.21 -15.87
CA LEU A 124 23.19 7.97 -17.07
C LEU A 124 24.35 8.95 -16.85
N ILE A 125 24.71 9.31 -15.61
CA ILE A 125 25.91 10.15 -15.38
C ILE A 125 27.21 9.34 -15.51
N GLN A 126 27.19 8.01 -15.37
CA GLN A 126 28.41 7.20 -15.38
C GLN A 126 28.68 6.43 -16.69
N SER A 127 27.89 6.64 -17.74
CA SER A 127 28.12 6.05 -19.08
C SER A 127 28.21 7.09 -20.19
N THR A 128 28.63 8.32 -19.88
CA THR A 128 29.30 9.15 -20.89
C THR A 128 30.76 8.70 -20.98
N SER A 129 30.98 7.56 -21.62
CA SER A 129 32.17 7.40 -22.45
C SER A 129 31.67 7.54 -23.88
N PRO A 130 31.90 8.68 -24.56
CA PRO A 130 31.54 8.77 -25.96
C PRO A 130 32.36 7.72 -26.71
N LYS A 131 31.68 6.71 -27.27
CA LYS A 131 32.31 5.86 -28.28
C LYS A 131 32.44 6.71 -29.53
N ILE A 132 33.63 7.25 -29.75
CA ILE A 132 34.02 7.91 -30.99
C ILE A 132 33.86 6.88 -32.09
N ILE A 133 32.88 7.10 -32.97
CA ILE A 133 32.81 6.40 -34.24
C ILE A 133 33.72 7.21 -35.16
N GLU A 134 34.94 6.72 -35.37
CA GLU A 134 35.80 7.19 -36.44
C GLU A 134 35.11 6.86 -37.78
N CYS A 135 34.51 7.85 -38.42
CA CYS A 135 34.18 7.74 -39.83
C CYS A 135 35.47 7.90 -40.63
N PHE A 136 36.08 6.75 -40.98
CA PHE A 136 36.96 6.65 -42.14
C PHE A 136 36.15 6.80 -43.42
N THR A 137 36.73 7.52 -44.40
CA THR A 137 36.59 7.43 -45.89
C THR A 137 36.62 8.86 -46.46
N THR A 138 37.38 9.27 -47.49
CA THR A 138 38.41 8.72 -48.39
C THR A 138 39.08 9.94 -49.02
#